data_AF-A0A1V5MU77-F1
#
_entry.id   AF-A0A1V5MU77-F1
#
_cell.length_a   1.000
_cell.length_b   1.000
_cell.length_c   1.000
_cell.angle_alpha   90.00
_cell.angle_beta   90.00
_cell.angle_gamma   90.00
#
_symmetry.space_group_name_H-M   'P 1'
#
loop_
_entity.id
_entity.type
_entity.pdbx_description
1 polymer ?
#
loop_
_entity_poly.entity_id
_entity_poly.type
_entity_poly.pdbx_seq_one_letter_code
_entity_poly.pdbx_strand_id
1 'polypeptide(L)'
;MLLEPKEYEMRRDEFPSMNLAEGKQFGLIAQDLEKVFPELVHKVLHPDNMEKGKETMIEFKGIDYISLIPVLIEAIQEQQKEIDALKAQLNSK
;
A
#
# COMPACT_ATOMS: atom_id res chain seq x y z
N MET A 1 6.31 2.93 14.00
CA MET A 1 6.71 2.97 12.58
C MET A 1 5.60 3.65 11.81
N LEU A 2 5.90 4.48 10.81
CA LEU A 2 4.85 5.24 10.11
C LEU A 2 4.01 4.37 9.16
N LEU A 3 4.59 3.27 8.66
CA LEU A 3 3.93 2.32 7.77
C LEU A 3 3.70 1.01 8.52
N GLU A 4 2.46 0.54 8.52
CA GLU A 4 2.04 -0.69 9.16
C GLU A 4 1.18 -1.50 8.18
N PRO A 5 1.49 -2.78 7.93
CA PRO A 5 0.60 -3.66 7.20
C PRO A 5 -0.77 -3.71 7.88
N LYS A 6 -1.83 -3.60 7.08
CA LYS A 6 -3.22 -3.70 7.52
C LYS A 6 -3.91 -4.83 6.80
N GLU A 7 -4.72 -5.56 7.56
CA GLU A 7 -5.76 -6.44 7.02
C GLU A 7 -7.03 -5.61 6.81
N TYR A 8 -7.68 -5.75 5.66
CA TYR A 8 -8.91 -5.02 5.35
C TYR A 8 -9.81 -5.81 4.40
N GLU A 9 -11.08 -5.42 4.36
CA GLU A 9 -12.05 -5.88 3.38
C GLU A 9 -12.59 -4.69 2.60
N MET A 10 -12.87 -4.90 1.31
CA MET A 10 -13.40 -3.84 0.45
C MET A 10 -14.88 -3.61 0.73
N ARG A 11 -15.31 -2.33 0.72
CA ARG A 11 -16.72 -1.94 0.90
C ARG A 11 -17.52 -2.15 -0.38
N ARG A 12 -17.71 -3.41 -0.76
CA ARG A 12 -18.39 -3.81 -2.00
C ARG A 12 -19.86 -3.37 -2.05
N ASP A 13 -20.53 -3.37 -0.91
CA ASP A 13 -21.92 -2.94 -0.78
C ASP A 13 -22.10 -1.44 -1.05
N GLU A 14 -21.10 -0.63 -0.70
CA GLU A 14 -21.10 0.82 -0.93
C GLU A 14 -20.69 1.16 -2.38
N PHE A 15 -19.84 0.34 -3.01
CA PHE A 15 -19.26 0.60 -4.33
C PHE A 15 -19.40 -0.59 -5.30
N PRO A 16 -20.63 -1.02 -5.63
CA PRO A 16 -20.88 -2.20 -6.45
C PRO A 16 -20.39 -2.05 -7.91
N SER A 17 -20.26 -0.82 -8.41
CA SER A 17 -19.79 -0.49 -9.77
C SER A 17 -18.29 -0.70 -9.96
N MET A 18 -17.51 -0.75 -8.88
CA MET A 18 -16.04 -0.75 -8.92
C MET A 18 -15.41 -2.14 -9.09
N ASN A 19 -16.21 -3.22 -9.09
CA ASN A 19 -15.73 -4.60 -9.18
C ASN A 19 -14.58 -4.92 -8.19
N LEU A 20 -14.72 -4.45 -6.94
CA LEU A 20 -13.71 -4.59 -5.91
C LEU A 20 -13.50 -6.06 -5.51
N ALA A 21 -12.26 -6.39 -5.14
CA ALA A 21 -11.85 -7.72 -4.71
C ALA A 21 -12.68 -8.21 -3.51
N GLU A 22 -12.92 -9.53 -3.48
CA GLU A 22 -13.64 -10.20 -2.40
C GLU A 22 -12.70 -10.73 -1.32
N GLY A 23 -13.21 -10.80 -0.09
CA GLY A 23 -12.51 -11.37 1.05
C GLY A 23 -11.41 -10.48 1.61
N LYS A 24 -10.70 -11.04 2.59
CA LYS A 24 -9.64 -10.35 3.34
C LYS A 24 -8.42 -10.09 2.45
N GLN A 25 -7.96 -8.85 2.48
CA GLN A 25 -6.78 -8.38 1.77
C GLN A 25 -5.75 -7.86 2.77
N PHE A 26 -4.48 -7.88 2.37
CA PHE A 26 -3.38 -7.27 3.10
C PHE A 26 -2.76 -6.16 2.27
N GLY A 27 -2.41 -5.05 2.92
CA GLY A 27 -1.77 -3.94 2.24
C GLY A 27 -1.42 -2.81 3.18
N LEU A 28 -1.27 -1.62 2.61
CA LEU A 28 -0.98 -0.38 3.33
C LEU A 28 -2.09 0.64 3.11
N ILE A 29 -2.15 1.64 3.99
CA ILE A 29 -3.02 2.80 3.84
C ILE A 29 -2.32 3.85 2.97
N ALA A 30 -2.93 4.20 1.84
CA ALA A 30 -2.32 5.10 0.86
C ALA A 30 -1.97 6.48 1.46
N GLN A 31 -2.80 7.00 2.36
CA GLN A 31 -2.57 8.27 3.04
C GLN A 31 -1.39 8.24 4.01
N ASP A 32 -1.06 7.08 4.57
CA ASP A 32 0.13 6.93 5.42
C ASP A 32 1.38 6.73 4.57
N LEU A 33 1.27 5.98 3.47
CA LEU A 33 2.36 5.83 2.50
C LEU A 33 2.74 7.16 1.87
N GLU A 34 1.77 8.00 1.51
CA GLU A 34 2.00 9.31 0.88
C GLU A 34 2.84 10.25 1.76
N LYS A 35 2.80 10.09 3.09
CA LYS A 35 3.63 10.89 4.02
C LYS A 35 5.11 10.54 3.95
N VAL A 36 5.45 9.34 3.44
CA VAL A 36 6.83 8.83 3.35
C VAL A 36 7.31 8.79 1.90
N PHE A 37 6.48 8.26 1.01
CA PHE A 37 6.74 8.04 -0.41
C PHE A 37 5.56 8.59 -1.23
N PRO A 38 5.40 9.93 -1.31
CA PRO A 38 4.30 10.55 -2.06
C PRO A 38 4.27 10.13 -3.53
N GLU A 39 5.42 9.84 -4.12
CA GLU A 39 5.59 9.37 -5.50
C GLU A 39 5.02 7.97 -5.76
N LEU A 40 4.83 7.16 -4.71
CA LEU A 40 4.24 5.82 -4.78
C LEU A 40 2.71 5.85 -4.62
N VAL A 41 2.11 7.03 -4.48
CA VAL A 41 0.67 7.20 -4.30
C VAL A 41 0.11 8.05 -5.42
N HIS A 42 -0.94 7.54 -6.07
CA HIS A 42 -1.57 8.23 -7.19
C HIS A 42 -3.07 8.40 -6.95
N LYS A 43 -3.62 9.50 -7.46
CA LYS A 43 -5.06 9.73 -7.48
C LYS A 43 -5.68 8.93 -8.62
N VAL A 44 -6.75 8.21 -8.32
CA VAL A 44 -7.54 7.44 -9.28
C VAL A 44 -8.93 8.06 -9.34
N LEU A 45 -9.42 8.26 -10.56
CA LEU A 45 -10.80 8.66 -10.83
C LEU A 45 -11.50 7.48 -11.51
N HIS A 46 -12.56 6.98 -10.89
CA HIS A 46 -13.35 5.87 -11.44
C HIS A 46 -14.77 6.33 -11.76
N PRO A 47 -15.30 6.03 -12.96
CA PRO A 47 -16.69 6.34 -13.30
C PRO A 47 -17.65 5.59 -12.36
N ASP A 48 -18.57 6.32 -11.78
CA ASP A 48 -19.63 5.76 -10.95
C ASP A 48 -20.95 5.81 -11.68
N ASN A 49 -21.33 4.68 -12.27
CA ASN A 49 -22.51 4.53 -13.12
C ASN A 49 -23.77 4.11 -12.34
N MET A 50 -23.88 4.53 -11.07
CA MET A 50 -24.99 4.16 -10.18
C MET A 50 -26.34 4.77 -10.62
N GLU A 51 -26.36 5.94 -11.27
CA GLU A 51 -27.58 6.57 -11.80
C GLU A 51 -27.50 6.80 -13.32
N LYS A 52 -28.51 6.30 -14.07
CA LYS A 52 -28.63 6.57 -15.51
C LYS A 52 -28.81 8.07 -15.76
N GLY A 53 -27.82 8.70 -16.38
CA GLY A 53 -27.85 10.10 -16.81
C GLY A 53 -27.04 11.07 -15.96
N LYS A 54 -26.37 10.61 -14.90
CA LYS A 54 -25.32 11.39 -14.21
C LYS A 54 -23.99 10.65 -14.30
N GLU A 55 -23.00 11.31 -14.90
CA GLU A 55 -21.61 10.87 -14.84
C GLU A 55 -21.01 11.38 -13.53
N THR A 56 -21.07 10.56 -12.49
CA THR A 56 -20.35 10.81 -11.24
C THR A 56 -18.99 10.12 -11.27
N MET A 57 -17.99 10.69 -10.61
CA MET A 57 -16.65 10.12 -10.51
C MET A 57 -16.32 9.88 -9.04
N ILE A 58 -15.83 8.69 -8.71
CA ILE A 58 -15.25 8.37 -7.40
C ILE A 58 -13.76 8.67 -7.47
N GLU A 59 -13.29 9.59 -6.63
CA GLU A 59 -11.87 9.85 -6.41
C GLU A 59 -11.36 9.02 -5.22
N PHE A 60 -10.25 8.31 -5.41
CA PHE A 60 -9.54 7.61 -4.34
C PHE A 60 -8.03 7.60 -4.58
N LYS A 61 -7.27 7.15 -3.59
CA LYS A 61 -5.81 7.01 -3.68
C LYS A 61 -5.43 5.55 -3.89
N GLY A 62 -4.64 5.30 -4.93
CA GLY A 62 -4.00 4.02 -5.23
C GLY A 62 -2.52 4.02 -4.83
N ILE A 63 -1.98 2.83 -4.60
CA ILE A 63 -0.56 2.61 -4.28
C ILE A 63 0.11 1.90 -5.46
N ASP A 64 1.29 2.37 -5.87
CA ASP A 64 2.17 1.65 -6.77
C ASP A 64 3.03 0.63 -5.99
N TYR A 65 2.46 -0.55 -5.78
CA TYR A 65 3.15 -1.64 -5.10
C TYR A 65 4.34 -2.18 -5.89
N ILE A 66 4.37 -2.02 -7.22
CA ILE A 66 5.48 -2.53 -8.04
C ILE A 66 6.73 -1.71 -7.73
N SER A 67 6.61 -0.38 -7.71
CA SER A 67 7.71 0.52 -7.37
C SER A 67 8.10 0.46 -5.89
N LEU A 68 7.23 -0.03 -5.00
CA LEU A 68 7.58 -0.28 -3.60
C LEU A 68 8.52 -1.48 -3.42
N ILE A 69 8.48 -2.48 -4.30
CA ILE A 69 9.32 -3.69 -4.20
C ILE A 69 10.83 -3.38 -4.11
N PRO A 70 11.44 -2.58 -5.00
CA PRO A 70 12.88 -2.28 -4.90
C PRO A 70 13.25 -1.57 -3.59
N VAL A 71 12.39 -0.70 -3.06
CA VAL A 71 12.60 -0.03 -1.76
C VAL A 71 12.63 -1.06 -0.63
N LEU A 72 11.72 -2.04 -0.65
CA LEU A 72 11.70 -3.12 0.34
C LEU A 72 12.93 -4.04 0.22
N ILE A 73 13.41 -4.30 -0.99
CA ILE A 73 14.65 -5.07 -1.21
C ILE A 73 15.85 -4.36 -0.57
N GLU A 74 15.99 -3.05 -0.77
CA GLU A 74 17.05 -2.25 -0.15
C GLU A 74 16.94 -2.28 1.38
N ALA A 75 15.73 -2.07 1.92
CA ALA A 75 15.51 -2.13 3.37
C ALA A 75 15.90 -3.48 3.98
N ILE A 76 15.61 -4.60 3.30
CA ILE A 76 16.03 -5.94 3.74
C ILE A 76 17.56 -6.08 3.70
N GLN A 77 18.22 -5.54 2.67
CA GLN A 77 19.69 -5.58 2.58
C GLN A 77 20.35 -4.75 3.68
N GLU A 78 19.81 -3.58 4.01
CA GLU A 78 20.29 -2.76 5.13
C GLU A 78 20.12 -3.49 6.47
N GLN A 79 18.93 -4.05 6.70
CA GLN A 79 18.67 -4.86 7.91
C GLN A 79 19.62 -6.06 8.00
N GLN A 80 19.93 -6.72 6.89
CA GLN A 80 20.87 -7.84 6.87
C GLN A 80 22.29 -7.41 7.27
N LYS A 81 22.77 -6.24 6.79
CA LYS A 81 24.07 -5.67 7.18
C LYS A 81 24.13 -5.38 8.69
N GLU A 82 23.06 -4.83 9.26
CA GLU A 82 22.98 -4.57 10.71
C GLU A 82 23.02 -5.88 11.51
N ILE A 83 22.27 -6.90 11.08
CA ILE A 83 22.26 -8.23 11.71
C ILE A 83 23.67 -8.85 11.70
N ASP A 84 24.37 -8.77 10.57
CA ASP A 84 25.71 -9.33 10.43
C ASP A 84 26.73 -8.58 11.31
N ALA A 85 26.61 -7.26 11.40
CA ALA A 85 27.42 -6.45 12.32
C ALA A 85 27.18 -6.83 13.78
N LEU A 86 25.91 -7.02 14.19
CA LEU A 86 25.56 -7.44 15.55
C LEU A 86 26.08 -8.84 15.86
N LYS A 87 25.97 -9.79 14.92
CA LYS A 87 26.52 -11.15 15.08
C LYS A 87 28.04 -11.14 15.23
N ALA A 88 28.75 -10.32 14.47
CA ALA A 88 30.20 -10.19 14.58
C ALA A 88 30.62 -9.70 15.98
N GLN A 89 29.91 -8.72 16.53
CA GLN A 89 30.16 -8.23 17.90
C GLN A 89 29.98 -9.34 18.95
N LEU A 90 28.91 -10.14 18.82
CA LEU A 90 28.65 -11.26 19.75
C LEU A 90 29.71 -12.36 19.67
N ASN A 91 30.23 -12.66 18.48
CA ASN A 91 31.24 -13.71 18.26
C ASN A 91 32.68 -13.27 18.57
N SER A 92 32.91 -11.96 18.70
CA SER A 92 34.21 -11.38 19.07
C SER A 92 34.45 -11.30 20.59
N LYS A 93 33.48 -11.76 21.40
CA LYS A 93 33.58 -11.90 22.86
C LYS A 93 33.85 -13.35 23.25
#